data_AF-C6XCF6-F1
#
_entry.id   AF-C6XCF6-F1
#
_cell.length_a   1.000
_cell.length_b   1.000
_cell.length_c   1.000
_cell.angle_alpha   90.00
_cell.angle_beta   90.00
_cell.angle_gamma   90.00
#
_symmetry.space_group_name_H-M   'P 1'
#
loop_
_entity.id
_entity.type
_entity.pdbx_description
1 polymer ?
#
loop_
_entity_poly.entity_id
_entity_poly.type
_entity_poly.pdbx_seq_one_letter_code
_entity_poly.pdbx_strand_id
1 'polypeptide(L)'
;MKTSQPEKPDSLKSTLIAVLKIGIMLLGIVGLAVEIFRDNGLLKQLFTKMLDSPLGIFSIPLALLALYLFNRWLGTATDGKASTRGDLPMYIMMGIGAYFLYRLITTGSL
;
A
#
# COMPACT_ATOMS: atom_id res chain seq x y z
N MET A 1 -41.77 -10.22 2.81
CA MET A 1 -41.30 -8.92 2.25
C MET A 1 -40.26 -8.34 3.21
N LYS A 2 -38.97 -8.36 2.84
CA LYS A 2 -37.93 -7.62 3.57
C LYS A 2 -38.05 -6.15 3.16
N THR A 3 -38.37 -5.29 4.12
CA THR A 3 -38.42 -3.84 3.92
C THR A 3 -37.02 -3.33 3.63
N SER A 4 -36.79 -2.92 2.40
CA SER A 4 -35.60 -2.18 1.96
C SER A 4 -35.60 -0.82 2.66
N GLN A 5 -34.78 -0.71 3.70
CA GLN A 5 -34.48 0.55 4.38
C GLN A 5 -33.92 1.55 3.35
N PRO A 6 -34.35 2.82 3.34
CA PRO A 6 -33.83 3.80 2.40
C PRO A 6 -32.36 4.08 2.73
N GLU A 7 -31.48 3.84 1.76
CA GLU A 7 -30.10 4.35 1.80
C GLU A 7 -30.17 5.85 2.11
N LYS A 8 -29.58 6.26 3.23
CA LYS A 8 -29.41 7.68 3.53
C LYS A 8 -28.63 8.30 2.36
N PRO A 9 -29.05 9.46 1.84
CA PRO A 9 -28.34 10.11 0.75
C PRO A 9 -26.89 10.29 1.18
N ASP A 10 -25.98 9.74 0.37
CA ASP A 10 -24.55 9.82 0.57
C ASP A 10 -24.20 11.30 0.81
N SER A 11 -23.72 11.60 2.01
CA SER A 11 -23.54 13.01 2.41
C SER A 11 -22.37 13.60 1.63
N LEU A 12 -22.44 14.88 1.23
CA LEU A 12 -21.28 15.57 0.62
C LEU A 12 -19.98 15.42 1.44
N LYS A 13 -20.11 15.23 2.77
CA LYS A 13 -19.00 14.92 3.67
C LYS A 13 -18.38 13.53 3.44
N SER A 14 -19.18 12.49 3.19
CA SER A 14 -18.66 11.14 2.88
C SER A 14 -17.93 11.14 1.54
N THR A 15 -18.49 11.82 0.54
CA THR A 15 -17.83 12.00 -0.77
C THR A 15 -16.50 12.75 -0.63
N LEU A 16 -16.46 13.85 0.12
CA LEU A 16 -15.24 14.62 0.35
C LEU A 16 -14.15 13.79 1.05
N ILE A 17 -14.52 13.02 2.07
CA ILE A 17 -13.59 12.12 2.77
C ILE A 17 -13.09 11.01 1.82
N ALA A 18 -13.95 10.47 0.96
CA ALA A 18 -13.55 9.45 -0.02
C ALA A 18 -12.53 10.01 -1.03
N VAL A 19 -12.75 11.22 -1.55
CA VAL A 19 -11.81 11.90 -2.45
C VAL A 19 -10.46 12.12 -1.77
N LEU A 20 -10.47 12.58 -0.51
CA LEU A 20 -9.23 12.77 0.25
C LEU A 20 -8.47 11.45 0.46
N LYS A 21 -9.17 10.37 0.81
CA LYS A 21 -8.57 9.03 0.97
C LYS A 21 -7.91 8.56 -0.32
N ILE A 22 -8.57 8.73 -1.46
CA ILE A 22 -8.02 8.38 -2.78
C ILE A 22 -6.79 9.24 -3.08
N GLY A 23 -6.85 10.56 -2.84
CA GLY A 23 -5.72 11.46 -3.06
C GLY A 23 -4.46 11.06 -2.26
N ILE A 24 -4.62 10.78 -0.97
CA ILE A 24 -3.51 10.34 -0.11
C ILE A 24 -2.98 8.97 -0.57
N MET A 25 -3.86 8.04 -0.93
CA MET A 25 -3.47 6.72 -1.42
C MET A 25 -2.64 6.82 -2.71
N LEU A 26 -3.05 7.66 -3.66
CA LEU A 26 -2.32 7.90 -4.90
C LEU A 26 -0.92 8.47 -4.63
N LEU A 27 -0.80 9.41 -3.69
CA LEU A 27 0.50 9.93 -3.27
C LEU A 27 1.38 8.84 -2.65
N GLY A 28 0.80 7.92 -1.88
CA GLY A 28 1.51 6.76 -1.34
C GLY A 28 2.06 5.85 -2.43
N ILE A 29 1.24 5.55 -3.44
CA ILE A 29 1.64 4.73 -4.59
C ILE A 29 2.77 5.42 -5.37
N VAL A 30 2.60 6.71 -5.69
CA VAL A 30 3.60 7.48 -6.45
C VAL A 30 4.90 7.61 -5.67
N GLY A 31 4.84 7.98 -4.39
CA GLY A 31 6.02 8.10 -3.53
C GLY A 31 6.80 6.79 -3.40
N LEU A 32 6.09 5.67 -3.19
CA LEU A 32 6.72 4.34 -3.19
C LEU A 32 7.34 4.02 -4.54
N ALA A 33 6.65 4.27 -5.64
CA ALA A 33 7.20 4.02 -6.96
C ALA A 33 8.51 4.81 -7.16
N VAL A 34 8.52 6.09 -6.82
CA VAL A 34 9.74 6.92 -6.92
C VAL A 34 10.85 6.40 -6.00
N GLU A 35 10.56 5.99 -4.77
CA GLU A 35 11.57 5.46 -3.83
C GLU A 35 12.13 4.09 -4.26
N ILE A 36 11.28 3.23 -4.84
CA ILE A 36 11.64 1.89 -5.29
C ILE A 36 12.46 1.96 -6.59
N PHE A 37 12.06 2.83 -7.53
CA PHE A 37 12.59 2.86 -8.89
C PHE A 37 13.60 3.98 -9.18
N ARG A 38 13.84 4.93 -8.26
CA ARG A 38 14.90 5.93 -8.42
C ARG A 38 16.29 5.29 -8.56
N ASP A 39 17.25 6.07 -9.03
CA ASP A 39 18.64 5.65 -9.06
C ASP A 39 19.13 5.30 -7.64
N ASN A 40 19.66 4.09 -7.48
CA ASN A 40 19.99 3.46 -6.18
C ASN A 40 18.80 3.29 -5.23
N GLY A 41 17.59 3.17 -5.78
CA GLY A 41 16.38 2.88 -5.04
C GLY A 41 16.39 1.53 -4.32
N LEU A 42 15.39 1.34 -3.45
CA LEU A 42 15.31 0.18 -2.55
C LEU A 42 15.34 -1.15 -3.29
N LEU A 43 14.71 -1.24 -4.47
CA LEU A 43 14.66 -2.48 -5.26
C LEU A 43 16.05 -2.87 -5.76
N LYS A 44 16.76 -1.92 -6.35
CA LYS A 44 18.12 -2.14 -6.86
C LYS A 44 19.04 -2.53 -5.73
N GLN A 45 18.98 -1.83 -4.59
CA GLN A 45 19.81 -2.13 -3.42
C GLN A 45 19.53 -3.54 -2.86
N LEU A 46 18.26 -3.95 -2.78
CA LEU A 46 17.89 -5.30 -2.35
C LEU A 46 18.41 -6.35 -3.33
N PHE A 47 18.18 -6.18 -4.63
CA PHE A 47 18.66 -7.12 -5.65
C PHE A 47 20.19 -7.25 -5.64
N THR A 48 20.91 -6.12 -5.59
CA THR A 48 22.38 -6.13 -5.49
C THR A 48 22.84 -6.90 -4.26
N LYS A 49 22.27 -6.65 -3.07
CA LYS A 49 22.61 -7.40 -1.85
C LYS A 49 22.32 -8.91 -1.96
N MET A 50 21.26 -9.29 -2.65
CA MET A 50 20.92 -10.71 -2.86
C MET A 50 21.90 -11.39 -3.82
N LEU A 51 22.48 -10.66 -4.79
CA LEU A 51 23.36 -11.23 -5.80
C LEU A 51 24.86 -11.10 -5.47
N ASP A 52 25.23 -10.18 -4.58
CA ASP A 52 26.63 -9.89 -4.24
C ASP A 52 27.34 -11.00 -3.45
N SER A 53 26.62 -11.95 -2.87
CA SER A 53 27.25 -13.03 -2.08
C SER A 53 26.54 -14.38 -2.22
N PRO A 54 27.25 -15.50 -2.04
CA PRO A 54 26.65 -16.83 -2.03
C PRO A 54 25.53 -16.97 -0.99
N LEU A 55 25.69 -16.34 0.19
CA LEU A 55 24.66 -16.27 1.23
C LEU A 55 23.45 -15.41 0.81
N GLY A 56 23.68 -14.35 0.03
CA GLY A 56 22.63 -13.54 -0.55
C GLY A 56 21.72 -14.34 -1.48
N ILE A 57 22.27 -15.26 -2.27
CA ILE A 57 21.49 -16.09 -3.20
C ILE A 57 20.50 -16.99 -2.44
N PHE A 58 20.87 -17.48 -1.25
CA PHE A 58 19.95 -18.24 -0.38
C PHE A 58 18.79 -17.40 0.17
N SER A 59 18.87 -16.07 0.13
CA SER A 59 17.75 -15.21 0.50
C SER A 59 16.66 -15.13 -0.56
N ILE A 60 16.93 -15.57 -1.81
CA ILE A 60 15.93 -15.55 -2.90
C ILE A 60 14.74 -16.49 -2.59
N PRO A 61 14.93 -17.77 -2.22
CA PRO A 61 13.83 -18.63 -1.77
C PRO A 61 13.04 -18.03 -0.60
N LEU A 62 13.73 -17.39 0.35
CA LEU A 62 13.09 -16.75 1.50
C LEU A 62 12.24 -15.54 1.07
N ALA A 63 12.74 -14.73 0.12
CA ALA A 63 12.00 -13.61 -0.45
C ALA A 63 10.76 -14.08 -1.22
N LEU A 64 10.87 -15.17 -2.01
CA LEU A 64 9.73 -15.78 -2.68
C LEU A 64 8.70 -16.33 -1.70
N LEU A 65 9.15 -16.95 -0.60
CA LEU A 65 8.27 -17.41 0.46
C LEU A 65 7.54 -16.23 1.14
N ALA A 66 8.26 -15.15 1.44
CA ALA A 66 7.66 -13.93 1.99
C ALA A 66 6.64 -13.33 1.02
N LEU A 67 6.94 -13.28 -0.28
CA LEU A 67 6.03 -12.79 -1.31
C LEU A 67 4.76 -13.67 -1.41
N TYR A 68 4.94 -14.99 -1.33
CA TYR A 68 3.84 -15.95 -1.31
C TYR A 68 2.96 -15.78 -0.07
N LEU A 69 3.55 -15.65 1.12
CA LEU A 69 2.81 -15.39 2.36
C LEU A 69 2.07 -14.06 2.29
N PHE A 70 2.71 -13.01 1.75
CA PHE A 70 2.09 -11.71 1.58
C PHE A 70 0.90 -11.77 0.62
N ASN A 71 1.07 -12.39 -0.55
CA ASN A 71 -0.01 -12.58 -1.53
C ASN A 71 -1.15 -13.44 -0.93
N ARG A 72 -0.80 -14.51 -0.21
CA ARG A 72 -1.78 -15.36 0.47
C ARG A 72 -2.55 -14.59 1.53
N TRP A 73 -1.86 -13.77 2.32
CA TRP A 73 -2.46 -12.96 3.36
C TRP A 73 -3.43 -11.92 2.76
N LEU A 74 -3.04 -11.24 1.68
CA LEU A 74 -3.91 -10.32 0.95
C LEU A 74 -5.12 -11.02 0.30
N GLY A 75 -4.89 -12.20 -0.30
CA GLY A 75 -5.93 -12.97 -1.00
C GLY A 75 -6.93 -13.69 -0.10
N THR A 76 -6.78 -13.63 1.23
CA THR A 76 -7.74 -14.26 2.17
C THR A 76 -8.94 -13.38 2.53
N ALA A 77 -9.09 -12.21 1.89
CA ALA A 77 -10.27 -11.35 2.01
C ALA A 77 -11.45 -11.88 1.17
N THR A 78 -11.93 -13.08 1.49
CA THR A 78 -13.20 -13.61 1.00
C THR A 78 -14.30 -13.26 1.99
N ASP A 79 -15.47 -12.90 1.45
CA ASP A 79 -16.72 -12.56 2.13
C ASP A 79 -16.92 -11.09 2.51
N GLY A 80 -16.89 -10.18 1.53
CA GLY A 80 -17.84 -9.06 1.33
C GLY A 80 -18.18 -8.12 2.51
N LYS A 81 -17.48 -8.25 3.64
CA LYS A 81 -17.65 -7.51 4.88
C LYS A 81 -16.29 -6.90 5.15
N ALA A 82 -16.27 -5.57 5.25
CA ALA A 82 -15.12 -4.81 5.70
C ALA A 82 -14.67 -5.36 7.06
N SER A 83 -13.72 -6.28 7.04
CA SER A 83 -13.06 -6.82 8.21
C SER A 83 -11.81 -5.99 8.43
N THR A 84 -11.51 -5.65 9.68
CA THR A 84 -10.34 -4.83 10.08
C THR A 84 -9.01 -5.32 9.47
N ARG A 85 -8.91 -6.59 9.06
CA ARG A 85 -7.75 -7.17 8.36
C ARG A 85 -7.71 -6.86 6.86
N GLY A 86 -8.86 -6.73 6.20
CA GLY A 86 -8.97 -6.39 4.77
C GLY A 86 -8.60 -4.94 4.47
N ASP A 87 -8.80 -4.03 5.43
CA ASP A 87 -8.45 -2.62 5.27
C ASP A 87 -6.99 -2.32 5.63
N LEU A 88 -6.24 -3.28 6.18
CA LEU A 88 -4.84 -3.07 6.59
C LEU A 88 -3.94 -2.56 5.45
N PRO A 89 -3.99 -3.13 4.23
CA PRO A 89 -3.20 -2.64 3.10
C PRO A 89 -3.56 -1.19 2.74
N MET A 90 -4.85 -0.84 2.82
CA MET A 90 -5.33 0.52 2.56
C MET A 90 -4.77 1.51 3.59
N TYR A 91 -4.84 1.19 4.88
CA TYR A 91 -4.30 2.06 5.93
C TYR A 91 -2.77 2.20 5.85
N ILE A 92 -2.05 1.13 5.52
CA ILE A 92 -0.60 1.17 5.29
C ILE A 92 -0.30 2.12 4.12
N MET A 93 -0.99 1.99 2.99
CA MET A 93 -0.80 2.86 1.83
C MET A 93 -1.13 4.32 2.14
N MET A 94 -2.18 4.58 2.93
CA MET A 94 -2.49 5.94 3.39
C MET A 94 -1.40 6.51 4.30
N GLY A 95 -0.85 5.71 5.22
CA GLY A 95 0.25 6.14 6.09
C GLY A 95 1.51 6.50 5.29
N ILE A 96 1.83 5.67 4.29
CA ILE A 96 2.95 5.93 3.38
C ILE A 96 2.68 7.20 2.55
N GLY A 97 1.47 7.37 2.03
CA GLY A 97 1.06 8.58 1.32
C GLY A 97 1.12 9.85 2.17
N ALA A 98 0.73 9.76 3.44
CA ALA A 98 0.85 10.88 4.38
C ALA A 98 2.31 11.24 4.66
N TYR A 99 3.19 10.24 4.79
CA TYR A 99 4.64 10.47 4.92
C TYR A 99 5.22 11.18 3.70
N PHE A 100 4.90 10.71 2.48
CA PHE A 100 5.37 11.37 1.26
C PHE A 100 4.76 12.74 1.05
N LEU A 101 3.51 12.96 1.43
CA LEU A 101 2.88 14.29 1.41
C LEU A 101 3.59 15.24 2.39
N TYR A 102 3.90 14.78 3.60
CA TYR A 102 4.69 15.56 4.57
C TYR A 102 6.10 15.87 4.03
N ARG A 103 6.78 14.87 3.46
CA ARG A 103 8.10 15.04 2.84
C ARG A 103 8.05 16.01 1.68
N LEU A 104 7.05 15.93 0.82
CA LEU A 104 6.87 16.82 -0.32
C LEU A 104 6.67 18.27 0.13
N ILE A 105 5.87 18.50 1.17
CA ILE A 105 5.62 19.86 1.70
C ILE A 105 6.86 20.42 2.39
N THR A 106 7.62 19.60 3.12
CA THR A 106 8.76 20.06 3.93
C THR A 106 10.07 20.14 3.15
N THR A 107 10.27 19.27 2.16
CA THR A 107 11.53 19.18 1.39
C THR A 107 11.37 19.57 -0.08
N GLY A 108 10.15 19.74 -0.58
CA GLY A 108 9.88 20.07 -1.99
C GLY A 108 10.11 18.93 -2.97
N SER A 109 10.43 17.71 -2.49
CA SER A 109 10.76 16.56 -3.33
C SER A 109 10.07 15.29 -2.84
N LEU A 110 9.80 14.37 -3.77
CA LEU A 110 9.20 13.05 -3.57
C LEU A 110 10.28 11.97 -3.41
#